data_AF-A0A845XK63-F1
#
_entry.id   AF-A0A845XK63-F1
#
_cell.length_a   1.000
_cell.length_b   1.000
_cell.length_c   1.000
_cell.angle_alpha   90.00
_cell.angle_beta   90.00
_cell.angle_gamma   90.00
#
_symmetry.space_group_name_H-M   'P 1'
#
loop_
_entity.id
_entity.type
_entity.pdbx_description
1 polymer ?
#
loop_
_entity_poly.entity_id
_entity_poly.type
_entity_poly.pdbx_seq_one_letter_code
_entity_poly.pdbx_strand_id
1 'polypeptide(L)' 'MSTNFPSNPDDNQNPENQGRKAKKAKHILVGSPEQVRKTILTIYSLKYAYPDEWSTPEPTGNPGEVMVTLIRYFYVD' A
#
# COMPACT_ATOMS: atom_id res chain seq x y z
N MET A 1 -31.24 21.08 -15.24
CA MET A 1 -29.86 20.76 -15.65
C MET A 1 -29.22 20.01 -14.50
N SER A 2 -29.05 18.70 -14.63
CA SER A 2 -28.50 17.84 -13.57
C SER A 2 -26.98 17.93 -13.58
N THR A 3 -26.39 18.36 -12.47
CA THR A 3 -24.93 18.45 -12.30
C THR A 3 -24.33 17.06 -12.12
N ASN A 4 -23.56 16.62 -13.12
CA ASN A 4 -22.67 15.47 -13.02
C ASN A 4 -21.57 15.78 -12.00
N PHE A 5 -21.67 15.23 -10.80
CA PHE A 5 -20.54 15.17 -9.88
C PHE A 5 -19.60 14.05 -10.34
N PRO A 6 -18.28 14.26 -10.41
CA PRO A 6 -17.35 13.20 -10.76
C PRO A 6 -17.40 12.12 -9.68
N SER A 7 -17.76 10.90 -10.08
CA SER A 7 -17.70 9.72 -9.23
C SER A 7 -16.28 9.56 -8.69
N ASN A 8 -16.16 9.51 -7.37
CA ASN A 8 -14.90 9.26 -6.68
C ASN A 8 -14.45 7.82 -7.00
N PRO A 9 -13.18 7.59 -7.39
CA PRO A 9 -12.71 6.26 -7.81
C PRO A 9 -12.65 5.22 -6.69
N ASP A 10 -12.99 5.58 -5.45
CA ASP A 10 -13.07 4.67 -4.30
C ASP A 10 -14.34 3.80 -4.28
N ASP A 11 -15.32 4.07 -5.13
CA ASP A 11 -16.57 3.29 -5.19
C ASP A 11 -16.38 2.06 -6.08
N ASN A 12 -15.63 1.08 -5.56
CA ASN A 12 -15.49 -0.22 -6.18
C ASN A 12 -16.83 -0.97 -6.01
N GLN A 13 -17.73 -0.80 -6.99
CA GLN A 13 -19.11 -1.32 -7.01
C GLN A 13 -19.17 -2.86 -7.16
N ASN A 14 -18.53 -3.62 -6.26
CA ASN A 14 -18.89 -5.02 -6.05
C ASN A 14 -20.19 -5.05 -5.23
N PRO A 15 -21.30 -5.64 -5.73
CA PRO A 15 -22.57 -5.72 -4.99
C PRO A 15 -22.44 -6.36 -3.60
N GLU A 16 -21.42 -7.18 -3.36
CA GLU A 16 -21.15 -7.79 -2.04
C GLU A 16 -20.54 -6.83 -1.01
N ASN A 17 -20.03 -5.67 -1.42
CA ASN A 17 -19.38 -4.68 -0.55
C ASN A 17 -20.23 -3.42 -0.31
N GLN A 18 -21.51 -3.41 -0.71
CA GLN A 18 -22.39 -2.26 -0.50
C GLN A 18 -22.49 -1.91 1.00
N GLY A 19 -21.85 -0.79 1.38
CA GLY A 19 -21.84 -0.26 2.75
C GLY A 19 -20.55 -0.49 3.55
N ARG A 20 -19.62 -1.34 3.07
CA ARG A 20 -18.38 -1.64 3.79
C ARG A 20 -17.25 -0.70 3.37
N LYS A 21 -16.74 0.10 4.31
CA LYS A 21 -15.59 0.99 4.06
C LYS A 21 -14.29 0.24 4.29
N ALA A 22 -13.46 0.15 3.26
CA ALA A 22 -12.13 -0.42 3.41
C ALA A 22 -11.27 0.46 4.34
N LYS A 23 -10.61 -0.15 5.32
CA LYS A 23 -9.67 0.52 6.22
C LYS A 23 -8.27 0.51 5.59
N LYS A 24 -7.63 1.67 5.59
CA LYS A 24 -6.29 1.89 5.04
C LYS A 24 -5.23 1.48 6.05
N ALA A 25 -4.27 0.66 5.63
CA ALA A 25 -3.04 0.35 6.37
C ALA A 25 -1.83 0.90 5.60
N LYS A 26 -0.92 1.59 6.31
CA LYS A 26 0.36 2.07 5.78
C LYS A 26 1.48 1.31 6.46
N HIS A 27 2.29 0.60 5.69
CA HIS A 27 3.54 -0.01 6.16
C HIS A 27 4.72 0.84 5.69
N ILE A 28 5.70 1.01 6.57
CA ILE A 28 6.95 1.71 6.26
C ILE A 28 8.08 0.77 6.67
N LEU A 29 8.98 0.47 5.73
CA LEU A 29 10.21 -0.23 6.04
C LEU A 29 11.35 0.77 5.96
N VAL A 30 12.23 0.76 6.97
CA VAL A 30 13.42 1.59 7.05
C VAL A 30 14.60 0.70 7.41
N GLY A 31 15.72 0.88 6.72
CA GLY A 31 16.95 0.15 7.00
C GLY A 31 17.92 0.20 5.82
N SER A 32 18.95 -0.64 5.83
CA SER A 32 19.86 -0.71 4.69
C SER A 32 19.14 -1.16 3.42
N PRO A 33 19.59 -0.74 2.21
CA PRO A 33 18.99 -1.19 0.95
C PRO A 33 18.84 -2.71 0.83
N GLU A 34 19.83 -3.46 1.32
CA GLU A 34 19.80 -4.92 1.32
C GLU A 34 18.73 -5.50 2.26
N GLN A 35 18.65 -4.99 3.49
CA GLN A 35 17.66 -5.43 4.48
C GLN A 35 16.23 -5.10 4.04
N VAL A 36 16.01 -3.91 3.47
CA VAL A 36 14.72 -3.51 2.93
C VAL A 36 14.31 -4.44 1.79
N ARG A 37 15.20 -4.69 0.83
CA ARG A 37 14.94 -5.63 -0.28
C ARG A 37 14.64 -7.05 0.20
N LYS A 38 15.42 -7.58 1.15
CA LYS A 38 15.18 -8.92 1.73
C LYS A 38 13.83 -8.99 2.44
N THR A 39 13.45 -7.94 3.16
CA THR A 39 12.15 -7.84 3.83
C THR A 39 11.01 -7.83 2.81
N ILE A 40 11.10 -7.05 1.73
CA ILE A 40 10.10 -7.04 0.65
C ILE A 40 9.93 -8.45 0.06
N LEU A 41 11.03 -9.14 -0.27
CA LEU A 41 10.97 -10.49 -0.82
C LEU A 41 10.39 -11.51 0.17
N THR A 42 10.65 -11.34 1.47
CA THR A 42 10.06 -12.17 2.52
C THR A 42 8.55 -11.95 2.59
N ILE A 43 8.10 -10.69 2.59
CA ILE A 43 6.67 -10.33 2.58
C ILE A 43 5.98 -10.88 1.32
N TYR A 44 6.66 -10.85 0.16
CA TYR A 44 6.19 -11.46 -1.06
C TYR A 44 6.06 -12.98 -0.97
N SER A 45 7.02 -13.66 -0.35
CA SER A 45 6.96 -15.10 -0.13
C SER A 45 5.75 -15.53 0.71
N LEU A 46 5.33 -14.66 1.64
CA LEU A 46 4.13 -14.82 2.48
C LEU A 46 2.83 -14.45 1.74
N LYS A 47 2.90 -14.12 0.43
CA LYS A 47 1.78 -13.68 -0.40
C LYS A 47 1.04 -12.46 0.15
N TYR A 48 1.73 -11.65 0.96
CA TYR A 48 1.14 -10.48 1.59
C TYR A 48 1.15 -9.25 0.68
N ALA A 49 2.22 -9.04 -0.10
CA ALA A 49 2.32 -7.97 -1.08
C ALA A 49 3.37 -8.33 -2.14
N TYR A 50 3.14 -7.94 -3.39
CA TYR A 50 4.10 -8.04 -4.47
C TYR A 50 5.18 -6.95 -4.35
N PRO A 51 6.40 -7.20 -4.84
CA PRO A 51 7.49 -6.22 -4.76
C PRO A 51 7.20 -4.87 -5.44
N ASP A 52 6.39 -4.86 -6.51
CA ASP A 52 6.00 -3.67 -7.27
C ASP A 52 4.86 -2.87 -6.64
N GLU A 53 4.20 -3.40 -5.60
CA GLU A 53 3.23 -2.64 -4.78
C GLU A 53 3.92 -1.68 -3.80
N TRP A 54 5.22 -1.83 -3.57
CA TRP A 54 6.01 -0.93 -2.72
C TRP A 54 6.43 0.32 -3.50
N SER A 55 6.53 1.45 -2.81
CA SER A 55 7.11 2.65 -3.39
C SER A 55 8.57 2.45 -3.78
N THR A 56 9.07 3.31 -4.67
CA THR A 56 10.50 3.46 -4.89
C THR A 56 11.21 3.69 -3.56
N PRO A 57 12.36 3.04 -3.29
CA PRO A 57 13.17 3.32 -2.12
C PRO A 57 13.71 4.75 -2.15
N GLU A 58 13.41 5.52 -1.11
CA GLU A 58 13.88 6.89 -0.94
C GLU A 58 15.00 6.93 0.10
N PRO A 59 16.07 7.71 -0.11
CA PRO A 59 17.08 7.91 0.92
C PRO A 59 16.48 8.62 2.14
N THR A 60 17.03 8.31 3.31
CA THR A 60 16.68 9.01 4.56
C THR A 60 17.74 10.05 4.91
N GLY A 61 17.61 10.70 6.07
CA GLY A 61 18.67 11.54 6.63
C GLY A 61 19.90 10.76 7.10
N ASN A 62 19.81 9.43 7.22
CA ASN A 62 20.89 8.56 7.69
C ASN A 62 21.65 7.95 6.50
N PRO A 63 22.98 8.09 6.42
CA PRO A 63 23.78 7.48 5.37
C PRO A 63 23.62 5.96 5.33
N GLY A 64 23.35 5.42 4.13
CA GLY A 64 23.18 3.98 3.94
C GLY A 64 21.81 3.43 4.36
N GLU A 65 20.85 4.29 4.71
CA GLU A 65 19.49 3.92 5.06
C GLU A 65 18.48 4.42 4.03
N VAL A 66 17.56 3.54 3.63
CA VAL A 66 16.45 3.84 2.71
C VAL A 66 15.12 3.53 3.37
N MET A 67 14.07 4.17 2.86
CA MET A 67 12.70 3.97 3.27
C MET A 67 11.82 3.59 2.08
N VAL A 68 10.93 2.63 2.26
CA VAL A 68 9.86 2.27 1.32
C VAL A 68 8.52 2.25 2.02
N THR A 69 7.46 2.58 1.29
CA THR A 69 6.08 2.58 1.79
C THR A 69 5.22 1.61 0.99
N LEU A 70 4.34 0.87 1.69
CA LEU A 70 3.24 0.11 1.11
C LEU A 70 1.92 0.61 1.67
N ILE A 71 0.91 0.79 0.81
CA ILE A 71 -0.45 1.14 1.19
C ILE A 71 -1.37 -0.01 0.80
N ARG A 72 -2.14 -0.53 1.76
CA ARG A 72 -3.19 -1.54 1.49
C ARG A 72 -4.52 -1.11 2.06
N TYR A 73 -5.59 -1.58 1.44
CA TYR A 73 -6.96 -1.36 1.87
C TYR A 73 -7.58 -2.71 2.22
N PHE A 74 -8.12 -2.82 3.43
CA PHE A 74 -8.71 -4.05 3.94
C PHE A 74 -10.17 -3.82 4.30
N TYR A 75 -11.04 -4.70 3.83
CA TYR A 75 -12.39 -4.81 4.38
C TYR A 75 -12.27 -5.58 5.70
N VAL A 76 -12.41 -4.87 6.82
CA VAL A 76 -12.41 -5.44 8.16
C VAL A 76 -13.76 -5.10 8.77
N ASP A 77 -14.49 -6.14 9.18
CA ASP A 77 -15.82 -6.06 9.77
C ASP A 77 -15.75 -5.34 11.13
#